data_AF-A0A067FHI8-F1
#
_entry.id   AF-A0A067FHI8-F1
#
_cell.length_a   1.000
_cell.length_b   1.000
_cell.length_c   1.000
_cell.angle_alpha   90.00
_cell.angle_beta   90.00
_cell.angle_gamma   90.00
#
_symmetry.space_group_name_H-M   'P 1'
#
loop_
_entity.id
_entity.type
_entity.pdbx_description
1 polymer ?
#
loop_
_entity_poly.entity_id
_entity_poly.type
_entity_poly.pdbx_seq_one_letter_code
_entity_poly.pdbx_strand_id
1 'polypeptide(L)'
;MAQDTSSGADSPRRRPGLLRDQVQLVKKKDSDRYEIVPIEDTLSFEKGFFIVIRACQLLAQKNHGIILVGVAGPSGAGKTVFTEKVLNFMPSIAVITMDNYNDSSRIIDGNFDDPRLTDYDTLLENIRGLKEGKAVQVPIYDFKSSSRIGYRTLEVPSSRIVIIEGIYALSEKLRPLIDLRVSVTGGVHFDLVKRVFRDIQRVGQEPEEIIHQISETVYPMYKAFIEPDLQTAHIKIINKFNPFTGFQNPTYILKSTRPVTVDEIKAVMSKEHTETTEETYDIYLLPPGEDPDACQSYLRMRNRDGKYNLMFEEWVTDSPFIISPRITFEVSVRLLGGLMALGYTIATILKRSSHIFYDDRVCVKTDWLEQLNRKYVQVQGRDRLYVKYVGEQLGLDGSYVPRTYIEQIQLEKLVNDVMALPDDLKTKLSIDDDLVSSPKEALSRASADRRTKYLSRYCLFLVAV
;
A
#
# COMPACT_ATOMS: atom_id res chain seq x y z
N MET A 1 -7.54 66.95 12.91
CA MET A 1 -6.07 66.94 12.88
C MET A 1 -5.63 65.90 13.91
N ALA A 2 -5.00 64.78 13.59
CA ALA A 2 -4.22 64.39 12.42
C ALA A 2 -4.51 62.92 12.02
N GLN A 3 -4.39 62.64 10.72
CA GLN A 3 -4.22 61.30 10.14
C GLN A 3 -2.73 60.93 10.12
N ASP A 4 -2.44 59.62 10.13
CA ASP A 4 -1.47 58.89 9.27
C ASP A 4 -1.27 57.48 9.88
N THR A 5 -1.82 56.37 9.37
CA THR A 5 -1.46 55.50 8.23
C THR A 5 -0.06 54.85 8.25
N SER A 6 -0.02 53.52 8.45
CA SER A 6 0.76 52.50 7.68
C SER A 6 0.76 51.16 8.47
N SER A 7 -0.02 50.14 8.11
CA SER A 7 0.31 49.03 7.18
C SER A 7 1.50 48.16 7.60
N GLY A 8 1.25 46.88 7.90
CA GLY A 8 2.29 45.88 8.07
C GLY A 8 1.71 44.55 8.48
N ALA A 9 1.88 43.54 7.64
CA ALA A 9 1.28 42.23 7.73
C ALA A 9 1.70 41.45 8.98
N ASP A 10 0.72 40.84 9.65
CA ASP A 10 0.94 39.62 10.42
C ASP A 10 -0.31 38.76 10.32
N SER A 11 -0.31 37.84 9.36
CA SER A 11 -1.25 36.71 9.36
C SER A 11 -0.91 35.85 10.58
N PRO A 12 -1.82 35.63 11.55
CA PRO A 12 -1.51 34.73 12.64
C PRO A 12 -1.47 33.32 12.05
N ARG A 13 -0.30 32.67 12.10
CA ARG A 13 -0.21 31.20 12.01
C ARG A 13 -1.16 30.63 13.05
N ARG A 14 -2.37 30.25 12.61
CA ARG A 14 -3.45 29.76 13.47
C ARG A 14 -3.02 28.42 14.05
N ARG A 15 -3.18 28.28 15.37
CA ARG A 15 -3.02 27.03 16.12
C ARG A 15 -3.74 25.87 15.41
N PRO A 16 -3.27 24.61 15.51
CA PRO A 16 -3.99 23.49 14.92
C PRO A 16 -5.35 23.37 15.62
N GLY A 17 -6.38 23.87 14.95
CA GLY A 17 -7.76 23.85 15.43
C GLY A 17 -8.29 22.42 15.54
N LEU A 18 -9.46 22.27 16.17
CA LEU A 18 -10.17 20.99 16.22
C LEU A 18 -10.41 20.50 14.77
N LEU A 19 -10.51 19.20 14.53
CA LEU A 19 -10.75 18.63 13.18
C LEU A 19 -11.90 19.32 12.43
N ARG A 20 -12.92 19.80 13.16
CA ARG A 20 -14.06 20.55 12.60
C ARG A 20 -13.69 21.90 11.95
N ASP A 21 -12.60 22.52 12.38
CA ASP A 21 -12.14 23.84 11.93
C ASP A 21 -11.27 23.74 10.66
N GLN A 22 -10.89 22.52 10.26
CA GLN A 22 -10.12 22.25 9.04
C GLN A 22 -10.97 22.34 7.77
N VAL A 23 -12.29 22.15 7.87
CA VAL A 23 -13.20 22.23 6.71
C VAL A 23 -13.64 23.68 6.50
N GLN A 24 -13.11 24.31 5.47
CA GLN A 24 -13.43 25.71 5.12
C GLN A 24 -14.21 25.76 3.81
N LEU A 25 -15.20 26.67 3.76
CA LEU A 25 -16.00 26.96 2.57
C LEU A 25 -15.59 28.30 1.98
N VAL A 26 -15.50 28.37 0.66
CA VAL A 26 -15.27 29.60 -0.10
C VAL A 26 -16.34 29.72 -1.18
N LYS A 27 -16.80 30.94 -1.46
CA LYS A 27 -17.73 31.20 -2.57
C LYS A 27 -16.98 31.07 -3.89
N LYS A 28 -17.49 30.26 -4.81
CA LYS A 28 -16.85 30.04 -6.11
C LYS A 28 -16.87 31.33 -6.93
N LYS A 29 -15.75 31.65 -7.60
CA LYS A 29 -15.68 32.81 -8.52
C LYS A 29 -16.72 32.62 -9.61
N ASP A 30 -17.56 33.64 -9.83
CA ASP A 30 -18.63 33.66 -10.84
C ASP A 30 -19.79 32.65 -10.62
N SER A 31 -20.02 32.21 -9.38
CA SER A 31 -21.17 31.36 -9.03
C SER A 31 -21.72 31.66 -7.63
N ASP A 32 -23.02 31.47 -7.42
CA ASP A 32 -23.64 31.54 -6.10
C ASP A 32 -23.43 30.26 -5.25
N ARG A 33 -22.70 29.28 -5.79
CA ARG A 33 -22.32 28.07 -5.05
C ARG A 33 -21.03 28.27 -4.26
N TYR A 34 -20.95 27.56 -3.15
CA TYR A 34 -19.78 27.43 -2.31
C TYR A 34 -19.04 26.12 -2.61
N GLU A 35 -17.72 26.15 -2.47
CA GLU A 35 -16.83 25.00 -2.60
C GLU A 35 -15.97 24.84 -1.35
N ILE A 36 -15.46 23.62 -1.14
CA ILE A 36 -14.57 23.30 -0.03
C ILE A 36 -13.14 23.65 -0.42
N VAL A 37 -12.43 24.38 0.45
CA VAL A 37 -11.00 24.64 0.27
C VAL A 37 -10.25 23.30 0.36
N PRO A 38 -9.36 22.99 -0.60
CA PRO A 38 -8.56 21.78 -0.55
C PRO A 38 -7.74 21.69 0.75
N ILE A 39 -7.76 20.52 1.38
CA ILE A 39 -6.90 20.19 2.51
C ILE A 39 -5.61 19.63 1.93
N GLU A 40 -4.49 20.30 2.20
CA GLU A 40 -3.17 19.91 1.68
C GLU A 40 -2.69 18.59 2.29
N ASP A 41 -2.94 18.40 3.59
CA ASP A 41 -2.55 17.20 4.33
C ASP A 41 -3.36 15.98 3.92
N THR A 42 -2.68 14.85 3.82
CA THR A 42 -3.36 13.57 3.61
C THR A 42 -3.88 13.00 4.93
N LEU A 43 -5.15 12.62 4.95
CA LEU A 43 -5.84 12.19 6.16
C LEU A 43 -5.88 10.67 6.27
N SER A 44 -5.80 10.14 7.49
CA SER A 44 -6.13 8.72 7.75
C SER A 44 -7.60 8.43 7.42
N PHE A 45 -7.93 7.19 7.08
CA PHE A 45 -9.31 6.72 6.82
C PHE A 45 -10.37 7.27 7.79
N GLU A 46 -10.15 7.18 9.10
CA GLU A 46 -11.10 7.66 10.12
C GLU A 46 -11.25 9.19 10.13
N LYS A 47 -10.13 9.93 10.14
CA LYS A 47 -10.16 11.40 10.07
C LYS A 47 -10.83 11.87 8.78
N GLY A 48 -10.46 11.28 7.65
CA GLY A 48 -11.03 11.57 6.34
C GLY A 48 -12.54 11.35 6.30
N PHE A 49 -13.02 10.26 6.90
CA PHE A 49 -14.45 9.99 7.06
C PHE A 49 -15.18 11.14 7.75
N PHE A 50 -14.72 11.57 8.93
CA PHE A 50 -15.35 12.69 9.65
C PHE A 50 -15.34 14.01 8.88
N ILE A 51 -14.22 14.31 8.20
CA ILE A 51 -14.06 15.53 7.39
C ILE A 51 -15.02 15.51 6.19
N VAL A 52 -15.17 14.37 5.50
CA VAL A 52 -16.11 14.24 4.37
C VAL A 52 -17.55 14.43 4.82
N ILE A 53 -17.98 13.80 5.93
CA ILE A 53 -19.32 14.01 6.48
C ILE A 53 -19.57 15.50 6.75
N ARG A 54 -18.60 16.18 7.40
CA ARG A 54 -18.71 17.60 7.71
C ARG A 54 -18.79 18.46 6.46
N ALA A 55 -17.96 18.17 5.45
CA ALA A 55 -17.95 18.87 4.17
C ALA A 55 -19.30 18.73 3.44
N CYS A 56 -19.86 17.51 3.38
CA CYS A 56 -21.17 17.24 2.80
C CYS A 56 -22.29 18.05 3.49
N GLN A 57 -22.30 18.08 4.82
CA GLN A 57 -23.28 18.86 5.60
C GLN A 57 -23.18 20.36 5.32
N LEU A 58 -21.95 20.89 5.30
CA LEU A 58 -21.70 22.31 5.05
C LEU A 58 -22.10 22.74 3.63
N LEU A 59 -21.77 21.92 2.63
CA LEU A 59 -22.19 22.15 1.25
C LEU A 59 -23.71 22.08 1.11
N ALA A 60 -24.36 21.09 1.70
CA ALA A 60 -25.81 21.01 1.69
C ALA A 60 -26.45 22.24 2.37
N GLN A 61 -25.91 22.72 3.49
CA GLN A 61 -26.45 23.90 4.17
C GLN A 61 -26.33 25.20 3.37
N LYS A 62 -25.25 25.37 2.59
CA LYS A 62 -24.95 26.62 1.89
C LYS A 62 -25.36 26.64 0.42
N ASN A 63 -25.45 25.49 -0.22
CA ASN A 63 -25.82 25.37 -1.62
C ASN A 63 -27.25 24.82 -1.76
N HIS A 64 -28.01 25.41 -2.69
CA HIS A 64 -29.30 24.90 -3.10
C HIS A 64 -29.15 23.79 -4.16
N GLY A 65 -30.17 22.91 -4.25
CA GLY A 65 -30.19 21.77 -5.17
C GLY A 65 -29.33 20.59 -4.71
N ILE A 66 -29.06 19.67 -5.63
CA ILE A 66 -28.24 18.48 -5.39
C ILE A 66 -26.76 18.87 -5.21
N ILE A 67 -26.11 18.18 -4.27
CA ILE A 67 -24.68 18.20 -4.02
C ILE A 67 -24.08 16.90 -4.54
N LEU A 68 -23.19 17.00 -5.51
CA LEU A 68 -22.48 15.84 -6.06
C LEU A 68 -21.12 15.67 -5.38
N VAL A 69 -20.87 14.46 -4.88
CA VAL A 69 -19.62 14.10 -4.22
C VAL A 69 -18.94 13.01 -5.05
N GLY A 70 -17.78 13.28 -5.61
CA GLY A 70 -16.97 12.28 -6.32
C GLY A 70 -16.01 11.61 -5.35
N VAL A 71 -16.06 10.28 -5.29
CA VAL A 71 -15.12 9.45 -4.51
C VAL A 71 -14.36 8.54 -5.47
N ALA A 72 -13.09 8.87 -5.74
CA ALA A 72 -12.22 8.06 -6.60
C ALA A 72 -10.97 7.56 -5.89
N GLY A 73 -10.21 6.74 -6.59
CA GLY A 73 -9.11 5.97 -6.06
C GLY A 73 -8.90 4.70 -6.89
N PRO A 74 -7.70 4.09 -6.85
CA PRO A 74 -7.46 2.86 -7.58
C PRO A 74 -8.35 1.72 -7.09
N SER A 75 -8.54 0.71 -7.93
CA SER A 75 -9.19 -0.54 -7.50
C SER A 75 -8.45 -1.13 -6.29
N GLY A 76 -9.19 -1.70 -5.33
CA GLY A 76 -8.62 -2.18 -4.07
C GLY A 76 -8.37 -1.14 -2.98
N ALA A 77 -8.44 0.18 -3.27
CA ALA A 77 -8.17 1.23 -2.27
C ALA A 77 -9.15 1.33 -1.10
N GLY A 78 -10.31 0.66 -1.19
CA GLY A 78 -11.36 0.70 -0.16
C GLY A 78 -12.37 1.84 -0.34
N LYS A 79 -12.53 2.37 -1.55
CA LYS A 79 -13.56 3.36 -1.89
C LYS A 79 -14.97 2.88 -1.56
N THR A 80 -15.32 1.66 -1.98
CA THR A 80 -16.66 1.08 -1.74
C THR A 80 -16.93 0.96 -0.25
N VAL A 81 -15.96 0.46 0.53
CA VAL A 81 -16.04 0.39 2.01
C VAL A 81 -16.18 1.79 2.63
N PHE A 82 -15.45 2.78 2.12
CA PHE A 82 -15.59 4.16 2.57
C PHE A 82 -16.99 4.72 2.29
N THR A 83 -17.50 4.53 1.07
CA THR A 83 -18.83 4.98 0.66
C THR A 83 -19.95 4.28 1.44
N GLU A 84 -19.83 2.96 1.69
CA GLU A 84 -20.76 2.21 2.54
C GLU A 84 -20.77 2.75 3.97
N LYS A 85 -19.59 3.06 4.55
CA LYS A 85 -19.50 3.67 5.88
C LYS A 85 -20.20 5.03 5.93
N VAL A 86 -20.06 5.85 4.88
CA VAL A 86 -20.75 7.14 4.74
C VAL A 86 -22.26 6.96 4.60
N LEU A 87 -22.71 6.00 3.79
CA LEU A 87 -24.13 5.67 3.62
C LEU A 87 -24.77 5.18 4.93
N ASN A 88 -24.09 4.31 5.67
CA ASN A 88 -24.56 3.82 6.96
C ASN A 88 -24.70 4.94 8.00
N PHE A 89 -23.83 5.96 7.95
CA PHE A 89 -23.89 7.12 8.84
C PHE A 89 -24.91 8.18 8.39
N MET A 90 -25.11 8.35 7.08
CA MET A 90 -26.12 9.25 6.49
C MET A 90 -27.04 8.46 5.53
N PRO A 91 -28.03 7.71 6.04
CA PRO A 91 -28.86 6.82 5.22
C PRO A 91 -29.72 7.52 4.15
N SER A 92 -29.87 8.84 4.25
CA SER A 92 -30.67 9.66 3.33
C SER A 92 -29.91 10.13 2.08
N ILE A 93 -28.64 9.74 1.89
CA ILE A 93 -27.87 10.02 0.67
C ILE A 93 -28.13 8.97 -0.41
N ALA A 94 -27.90 9.33 -1.67
CA ALA A 94 -27.90 8.40 -2.79
C ALA A 94 -26.47 8.03 -3.19
N VAL A 95 -26.28 6.79 -3.68
CA VAL A 95 -24.99 6.32 -4.21
C VAL A 95 -25.17 5.81 -5.64
N ILE A 96 -24.31 6.30 -6.52
CA ILE A 96 -24.08 5.84 -7.89
C ILE A 96 -22.69 5.22 -7.95
N THR A 97 -22.62 3.91 -8.16
CA THR A 97 -21.36 3.21 -8.42
C THR A 97 -21.11 3.18 -9.92
N MET A 98 -19.98 3.76 -10.36
CA MET A 98 -19.64 3.86 -11.79
C MET A 98 -19.39 2.49 -12.43
N ASP A 99 -18.99 1.48 -11.67
CA ASP A 99 -18.78 0.13 -12.21
C ASP A 99 -20.07 -0.44 -12.84
N ASN A 100 -21.25 0.00 -12.38
CA ASN A 100 -22.53 -0.38 -12.99
C ASN A 100 -22.72 0.17 -14.40
N TYR A 101 -22.02 1.25 -14.74
CA TYR A 101 -22.07 1.91 -16.03
C TYR A 101 -21.04 1.36 -17.02
N ASN A 102 -20.35 0.28 -16.68
CA ASN A 102 -19.45 -0.37 -17.63
C ASN A 102 -20.23 -1.04 -18.77
N ASP A 103 -19.65 -0.96 -19.97
CA ASP A 103 -20.19 -1.55 -21.20
C ASP A 103 -19.13 -2.48 -21.81
N SER A 104 -19.32 -3.79 -21.64
CA SER A 104 -18.33 -4.79 -22.06
C SER A 104 -18.10 -4.83 -23.57
N SER A 105 -19.02 -4.30 -24.38
CA SER A 105 -18.81 -4.18 -25.83
C SER A 105 -17.67 -3.22 -26.18
N ARG A 106 -17.22 -2.38 -25.23
CA ARG A 106 -16.15 -1.41 -25.37
C ARG A 106 -14.81 -1.89 -24.85
N ILE A 107 -14.73 -3.14 -24.38
CA ILE A 107 -13.47 -3.73 -23.92
C ILE A 107 -12.55 -3.95 -25.12
N ILE A 108 -11.35 -3.37 -25.04
CA ILE A 108 -10.28 -3.55 -26.03
C ILE A 108 -9.15 -4.29 -25.33
N ASP A 109 -8.68 -5.37 -25.94
CA ASP A 109 -7.57 -6.20 -25.43
C ASP A 109 -7.72 -6.67 -23.97
N GLY A 110 -8.96 -6.92 -23.53
CA GLY A 110 -9.24 -7.33 -22.14
C GLY A 110 -9.03 -6.23 -21.10
N ASN A 111 -8.95 -4.95 -21.52
CA ASN A 111 -8.73 -3.83 -20.62
C ASN A 111 -10.02 -3.33 -19.93
N PHE A 112 -10.25 -3.81 -18.72
CA PHE A 112 -11.37 -3.40 -17.86
C PHE A 112 -11.16 -2.08 -17.12
N ASP A 113 -10.01 -1.43 -17.27
CA ASP A 113 -9.74 -0.12 -16.69
C ASP A 113 -9.70 0.98 -17.77
N ASP A 114 -10.01 0.69 -19.04
CA ASP A 114 -10.12 1.70 -20.11
C ASP A 114 -11.21 2.73 -19.80
N PRO A 115 -10.91 4.06 -19.81
CA PRO A 115 -11.93 5.08 -19.63
C PRO A 115 -13.09 4.99 -20.61
N ARG A 116 -12.89 4.37 -21.79
CA ARG A 116 -13.94 4.14 -22.79
C ARG A 116 -14.95 3.09 -22.36
N LEU A 117 -14.59 2.22 -21.41
CA LEU A 117 -15.47 1.19 -20.85
C LEU A 117 -16.72 1.80 -20.20
N THR A 118 -16.56 2.94 -19.53
CA THR A 118 -17.66 3.61 -18.84
C THR A 118 -18.59 4.29 -19.83
N ASP A 119 -19.87 3.93 -19.78
CA ASP A 119 -20.99 4.58 -20.44
C ASP A 119 -21.28 5.94 -19.78
N TYR A 120 -20.46 6.93 -20.12
CA TYR A 120 -20.60 8.30 -19.63
C TYR A 120 -21.91 8.96 -20.07
N ASP A 121 -22.49 8.55 -21.20
CA ASP A 121 -23.71 9.16 -21.71
C ASP A 121 -24.88 8.85 -20.75
N THR A 122 -25.09 7.56 -20.44
CA THR A 122 -26.11 7.15 -19.47
C THR A 122 -25.81 7.64 -18.05
N LEU A 123 -24.53 7.73 -17.66
CA LEU A 123 -24.14 8.28 -16.36
C LEU A 123 -24.49 9.76 -16.24
N LEU A 124 -24.12 10.57 -17.24
CA LEU A 124 -24.36 12.01 -17.25
C LEU A 124 -25.86 12.33 -17.37
N GLU A 125 -26.62 11.55 -18.12
CA GLU A 125 -28.08 11.67 -18.18
C GLU A 125 -28.72 11.44 -16.80
N ASN A 126 -28.33 10.36 -16.11
CA ASN A 126 -28.81 10.08 -14.77
C ASN A 126 -28.42 11.17 -13.76
N ILE A 127 -27.19 11.71 -13.86
CA ILE A 127 -26.75 12.83 -13.01
C ILE A 127 -27.61 14.08 -13.26
N ARG A 128 -27.92 14.40 -14.52
CA ARG A 128 -28.79 15.54 -14.88
C ARG A 128 -30.21 15.32 -14.35
N GLY A 129 -30.79 14.14 -14.54
CA GLY A 129 -32.12 13.79 -14.04
C GLY A 129 -32.24 14.00 -12.53
N LEU A 130 -31.27 13.54 -11.75
CA LEU A 130 -31.24 13.77 -10.30
C LEU A 130 -31.12 15.26 -9.94
N LYS A 131 -30.28 16.01 -10.67
CA LYS A 131 -30.15 17.48 -10.48
C LYS A 131 -31.46 18.23 -10.78
N GLU A 132 -32.27 17.71 -11.69
CA GLU A 132 -33.61 18.22 -12.03
C GLU A 132 -34.71 17.74 -11.07
N GLY A 133 -34.38 16.92 -10.06
CA GLY A 133 -35.35 16.41 -9.11
C GLY A 133 -36.20 15.25 -9.66
N LYS A 134 -35.69 14.51 -10.64
CA LYS A 134 -36.34 13.32 -11.21
C LYS A 134 -35.65 12.04 -10.73
N ALA A 135 -36.43 10.99 -10.49
CA ALA A 135 -35.90 9.64 -10.29
C ALA A 135 -35.26 9.13 -11.59
N VAL A 136 -34.25 8.28 -11.46
CA VAL A 136 -33.43 7.83 -12.59
C VAL A 136 -33.22 6.31 -12.60
N GLN A 137 -32.87 5.75 -13.76
CA GLN A 137 -32.64 4.30 -13.91
C GLN A 137 -31.14 4.00 -13.91
N VAL A 138 -30.65 3.51 -12.77
CA VAL A 138 -29.26 3.12 -12.60
C VAL A 138 -29.09 1.68 -13.08
N PRO A 139 -28.17 1.41 -14.01
CA PRO A 139 -27.81 0.04 -14.40
C PRO A 139 -27.43 -0.87 -13.23
N ILE A 140 -27.61 -2.16 -13.43
CA ILE A 140 -27.04 -3.22 -12.58
C ILE A 140 -26.08 -4.02 -13.45
N TYR A 141 -24.81 -4.09 -13.05
CA TYR A 141 -23.77 -4.80 -13.77
C TYR A 141 -23.38 -6.08 -13.01
N ASP A 142 -23.37 -7.21 -13.71
CA ASP A 142 -22.83 -8.46 -13.20
C ASP A 142 -21.39 -8.63 -13.67
N PHE A 143 -20.46 -8.67 -12.72
CA PHE A 143 -19.04 -8.86 -12.99
C PHE A 143 -18.71 -10.29 -13.44
N LYS A 144 -19.56 -11.29 -13.11
CA LYS A 144 -19.34 -12.67 -13.55
C LYS A 144 -19.66 -12.85 -15.03
N SER A 145 -20.82 -12.37 -15.47
CA SER A 145 -21.18 -12.37 -16.90
C SER A 145 -20.56 -11.22 -17.70
N SER A 146 -19.88 -10.28 -17.03
CA SER A 146 -19.38 -9.03 -17.62
C SER A 146 -20.43 -8.31 -18.46
N SER A 147 -21.65 -8.17 -17.94
CA SER A 147 -22.76 -7.57 -18.68
C SER A 147 -23.75 -6.83 -17.78
N ARG A 148 -24.51 -5.90 -18.39
CA ARG A 148 -25.62 -5.20 -17.73
C ARG A 148 -26.83 -6.14 -17.68
N ILE A 149 -27.31 -6.44 -16.48
CA ILE A 149 -28.38 -7.44 -16.24
C ILE A 149 -29.74 -6.82 -15.91
N GLY A 150 -29.81 -5.51 -15.75
CA GLY A 150 -31.05 -4.80 -15.45
C GLY A 150 -30.82 -3.36 -15.02
N TYR A 151 -31.87 -2.77 -14.44
CA TYR A 151 -31.87 -1.42 -13.91
C TYR A 151 -32.57 -1.38 -12.55
N ARG A 152 -32.12 -0.48 -11.68
CA ARG A 152 -32.82 -0.10 -10.45
C ARG A 152 -33.21 1.37 -10.53
N THR A 153 -34.40 1.68 -10.03
CA THR A 153 -34.79 3.08 -9.82
C THR A 153 -33.98 3.67 -8.66
N LEU A 154 -33.37 4.82 -8.89
CA LEU A 154 -32.74 5.64 -7.87
C LEU A 154 -33.58 6.91 -7.68
N GLU A 155 -34.22 7.00 -6.51
CA GLU A 155 -34.98 8.17 -6.10
C GLU A 155 -34.07 9.36 -5.77
N VAL A 156 -34.63 10.56 -5.86
CA VAL A 156 -33.93 11.79 -5.47
C VAL A 156 -33.74 11.78 -3.95
N PRO A 157 -32.50 11.84 -3.44
CA PRO A 157 -32.25 11.75 -2.00
C PRO A 157 -32.76 12.99 -1.27
N SER A 158 -33.47 12.79 -0.15
CA SER A 158 -33.96 13.90 0.71
C SER A 158 -32.82 14.71 1.34
N SER A 159 -31.65 14.10 1.52
CA SER A 159 -30.42 14.81 1.94
C SER A 159 -29.88 15.77 0.90
N ARG A 160 -30.33 15.65 -0.36
CA ARG A 160 -29.77 16.30 -1.56
C ARG A 160 -28.34 15.90 -1.88
N ILE A 161 -27.77 14.90 -1.23
CA ILE A 161 -26.39 14.46 -1.46
C ILE A 161 -26.42 13.19 -2.31
N VAL A 162 -25.67 13.22 -3.41
CA VAL A 162 -25.45 12.07 -4.30
C VAL A 162 -23.95 11.80 -4.38
N ILE A 163 -23.52 10.62 -3.95
CA ILE A 163 -22.14 10.14 -4.08
C ILE A 163 -21.99 9.40 -5.41
N ILE A 164 -20.99 9.78 -6.19
CA ILE A 164 -20.52 9.04 -7.36
C ILE A 164 -19.20 8.38 -6.97
N GLU A 165 -19.19 7.06 -6.89
CA GLU A 165 -18.02 6.27 -6.52
C GLU A 165 -17.50 5.48 -7.72
N GLY A 166 -16.19 5.50 -7.92
CA GLY A 166 -15.56 4.73 -9.00
C GLY A 166 -14.13 5.16 -9.26
N ILE A 167 -13.39 4.36 -10.03
CA ILE A 167 -11.98 4.66 -10.35
C ILE A 167 -11.82 5.98 -11.13
N TYR A 168 -12.84 6.38 -11.90
CA TYR A 168 -12.88 7.62 -12.70
C TYR A 168 -13.85 8.69 -12.18
N ALA A 169 -14.26 8.63 -10.91
CA ALA A 169 -15.25 9.57 -10.37
C ALA A 169 -14.75 11.03 -10.29
N LEU A 170 -13.44 11.25 -10.42
CA LEU A 170 -12.79 12.56 -10.46
C LEU A 170 -12.35 12.99 -11.88
N SER A 171 -12.73 12.22 -12.90
CA SER A 171 -12.37 12.47 -14.30
C SER A 171 -12.85 13.81 -14.83
N GLU A 172 -12.18 14.32 -15.85
CA GLU A 172 -12.49 15.62 -16.48
C GLU A 172 -13.96 15.73 -16.94
N LYS A 173 -14.58 14.60 -17.30
CA LYS A 173 -15.99 14.52 -17.72
C LYS A 173 -16.96 14.80 -16.56
N LEU A 174 -16.59 14.41 -15.33
CA LEU A 174 -17.44 14.57 -14.14
C LEU A 174 -17.02 15.78 -13.31
N ARG A 175 -15.73 16.11 -13.26
CA ARG A 175 -15.12 17.14 -12.41
C ARG A 175 -15.87 18.49 -12.41
N PRO A 176 -16.37 19.03 -13.55
CA PRO A 176 -17.13 20.29 -13.56
C PRO A 176 -18.47 20.22 -12.82
N LEU A 177 -19.03 19.01 -12.67
CA LEU A 177 -20.32 18.76 -12.02
C LEU A 177 -20.19 18.47 -10.53
N ILE A 178 -19.02 18.03 -10.07
CA ILE A 178 -18.75 17.59 -8.69
C ILE A 178 -18.52 18.80 -7.77
N ASP A 179 -19.25 18.85 -6.65
CA ASP A 179 -19.09 19.88 -5.62
C ASP A 179 -17.99 19.52 -4.60
N LEU A 180 -17.81 18.22 -4.30
CA LEU A 180 -16.78 17.72 -3.41
C LEU A 180 -16.02 16.54 -4.02
N ARG A 181 -14.71 16.70 -4.17
CA ARG A 181 -13.81 15.68 -4.73
C ARG A 181 -13.01 15.03 -3.61
N VAL A 182 -13.14 13.72 -3.46
CA VAL A 182 -12.48 12.92 -2.44
C VAL A 182 -11.66 11.82 -3.11
N SER A 183 -10.39 11.68 -2.73
CA SER A 183 -9.57 10.54 -3.14
C SER A 183 -9.34 9.60 -1.96
N VAL A 184 -9.43 8.29 -2.22
CA VAL A 184 -9.11 7.22 -1.26
C VAL A 184 -8.03 6.34 -1.87
N THR A 185 -6.88 6.23 -1.22
CA THR A 185 -5.71 5.47 -1.70
C THR A 185 -5.11 4.63 -0.58
N GLY A 186 -4.62 3.42 -0.84
CA GLY A 186 -3.90 2.61 0.16
C GLY A 186 -2.39 2.51 -0.10
N GLY A 187 -1.92 3.15 -1.17
CA GLY A 187 -0.59 2.93 -1.74
C GLY A 187 -0.72 1.93 -2.90
N VAL A 188 -0.11 2.26 -4.04
CA VAL A 188 -0.29 1.52 -5.30
C VAL A 188 -0.07 0.02 -5.10
N HIS A 189 0.99 -0.35 -4.39
CA HIS A 189 1.34 -1.73 -4.09
C HIS A 189 0.22 -2.49 -3.36
N PHE A 190 -0.27 -1.94 -2.24
CA PHE A 190 -1.32 -2.57 -1.45
C PHE A 190 -2.66 -2.61 -2.17
N ASP A 191 -2.96 -1.60 -2.98
CA ASP A 191 -4.20 -1.50 -3.75
C ASP A 191 -4.23 -2.59 -4.84
N LEU A 192 -3.10 -2.84 -5.50
CA LEU A 192 -2.93 -3.96 -6.43
C LEU A 192 -3.14 -5.31 -5.74
N VAL A 193 -2.50 -5.55 -4.58
CA VAL A 193 -2.68 -6.79 -3.81
C VAL A 193 -4.15 -7.02 -3.47
N LYS A 194 -4.81 -6.00 -2.90
CA LYS A 194 -6.23 -6.07 -2.53
C LYS A 194 -7.12 -6.37 -3.74
N ARG A 195 -6.80 -5.80 -4.91
CA ARG A 195 -7.51 -6.11 -6.16
C ARG A 195 -7.36 -7.59 -6.52
N VAL A 196 -6.13 -8.13 -6.52
CA VAL A 196 -5.88 -9.56 -6.82
C VAL A 196 -6.78 -10.45 -5.97
N PHE A 197 -6.76 -10.24 -4.65
CA PHE A 197 -7.57 -11.03 -3.73
C PHE A 197 -9.06 -10.96 -4.00
N ARG A 198 -9.56 -9.74 -4.19
CA ARG A 198 -10.97 -9.50 -4.42
C ARG A 198 -11.42 -10.21 -5.71
N ASP A 199 -10.58 -10.19 -6.73
CA ASP A 199 -10.93 -10.74 -8.04
C ASP A 199 -10.82 -12.28 -8.04
N ILE A 200 -9.82 -12.88 -7.36
CA ILE A 200 -9.75 -14.34 -7.08
C ILE A 200 -11.04 -14.81 -6.41
N GLN A 201 -11.48 -14.13 -5.34
CA GLN A 201 -12.67 -14.52 -4.58
C GLN A 201 -13.98 -14.35 -5.37
N ARG A 202 -14.06 -13.38 -6.28
CA ARG A 202 -15.30 -13.04 -7.01
C ARG A 202 -15.51 -13.86 -8.27
N VAL A 203 -14.43 -14.14 -9.00
CA VAL A 203 -14.49 -14.66 -10.36
C VAL A 203 -14.00 -16.11 -10.44
N GLY A 204 -13.33 -16.62 -9.40
CA GLY A 204 -12.70 -17.94 -9.47
C GLY A 204 -11.61 -18.04 -10.54
N GLN A 205 -11.04 -16.88 -10.94
CA GLN A 205 -9.94 -16.78 -11.88
C GLN A 205 -8.65 -17.25 -11.23
N GLU A 206 -7.81 -17.91 -12.03
CA GLU A 206 -6.48 -18.34 -11.60
C GLU A 206 -5.59 -17.10 -11.34
N PRO A 207 -4.84 -17.07 -10.23
CA PRO A 207 -4.07 -15.90 -9.82
C PRO A 207 -3.07 -15.35 -10.86
N GLU A 208 -2.56 -16.21 -11.73
CA GLU A 208 -1.58 -15.88 -12.76
C GLU A 208 -2.14 -14.92 -13.82
N GLU A 209 -3.39 -15.11 -14.23
CA GLU A 209 -4.06 -14.26 -15.24
C GLU A 209 -4.30 -12.84 -14.72
N ILE A 210 -4.63 -12.73 -13.43
CA ILE A 210 -4.94 -11.47 -12.76
C ILE A 210 -3.69 -10.58 -12.65
N ILE A 211 -2.51 -11.17 -12.48
CA ILE A 211 -1.25 -10.41 -12.31
C ILE A 211 -0.72 -9.89 -13.63
N HIS A 212 -0.84 -10.68 -14.70
CA HIS A 212 -0.56 -10.23 -16.06
C HIS A 212 -1.39 -8.97 -16.36
N GLN A 213 -2.70 -9.05 -16.13
CA GLN A 213 -3.63 -7.93 -16.28
C GLN A 213 -3.22 -6.72 -15.41
N ILE A 214 -2.76 -6.94 -14.18
CA ILE A 214 -2.37 -5.84 -13.29
C ILE A 214 -1.20 -5.01 -13.82
N SER A 215 -0.18 -5.68 -14.34
CA SER A 215 1.04 -5.00 -14.76
C SER A 215 0.98 -4.40 -16.15
N GLU A 216 0.37 -5.12 -17.09
CA GLU A 216 0.31 -4.68 -18.49
C GLU A 216 -0.89 -3.76 -18.75
N THR A 217 -1.89 -3.78 -17.86
CA THR A 217 -3.15 -3.07 -18.08
C THR A 217 -3.50 -2.15 -16.92
N VAL A 218 -3.74 -2.66 -15.72
CA VAL A 218 -4.30 -1.86 -14.61
C VAL A 218 -3.44 -0.65 -14.26
N TYR A 219 -2.13 -0.83 -14.15
CA TYR A 219 -1.28 0.28 -13.75
C TYR A 219 -1.06 1.34 -14.83
N PRO A 220 -0.74 0.99 -16.10
CA PRO A 220 -0.67 2.00 -17.16
C PRO A 220 -1.93 2.89 -17.18
N MET A 221 -3.10 2.28 -17.00
CA MET A 221 -4.37 3.00 -16.89
C MET A 221 -4.44 3.88 -15.63
N TYR A 222 -3.98 3.37 -14.48
CA TYR A 222 -3.88 4.15 -13.25
C TYR A 222 -3.00 5.39 -13.43
N LYS A 223 -1.78 5.26 -13.95
CA LYS A 223 -0.87 6.40 -14.13
C LYS A 223 -1.35 7.39 -15.18
N ALA A 224 -1.87 6.89 -16.30
CA ALA A 224 -2.29 7.75 -17.39
C ALA A 224 -3.55 8.55 -17.06
N PHE A 225 -4.50 7.96 -16.34
CA PHE A 225 -5.85 8.54 -16.20
C PHE A 225 -6.27 8.74 -14.74
N ILE A 226 -6.03 7.77 -13.85
CA ILE A 226 -6.56 7.84 -12.48
C ILE A 226 -5.72 8.76 -11.59
N GLU A 227 -4.40 8.55 -11.52
CA GLU A 227 -3.51 9.32 -10.62
C GLU A 227 -3.59 10.84 -10.84
N PRO A 228 -3.57 11.36 -12.08
CA PRO A 228 -3.73 12.79 -12.32
C PRO A 228 -5.07 13.33 -11.77
N ASP A 229 -6.16 12.57 -11.93
CA ASP A 229 -7.48 12.95 -11.42
C ASP A 229 -7.51 13.02 -9.89
N LEU A 230 -6.83 12.08 -9.20
CA LEU A 230 -6.77 12.04 -7.74
C LEU A 230 -6.05 13.26 -7.14
N GLN A 231 -5.09 13.85 -7.87
CA GLN A 231 -4.41 15.07 -7.41
C GLN A 231 -5.35 16.26 -7.31
N THR A 232 -6.48 16.21 -8.02
CA THR A 232 -7.49 17.28 -8.02
C THR A 232 -8.44 17.22 -6.81
N ALA A 233 -8.32 16.21 -5.94
CA ALA A 233 -9.19 16.03 -4.78
C ALA A 233 -9.06 17.18 -3.77
N HIS A 234 -10.20 17.60 -3.20
CA HIS A 234 -10.24 18.53 -2.07
C HIS A 234 -9.83 17.84 -0.76
N ILE A 235 -10.14 16.54 -0.62
CA ILE A 235 -9.82 15.74 0.55
C ILE A 235 -9.11 14.48 0.09
N LYS A 236 -7.88 14.25 0.57
CA LYS A 236 -7.08 13.06 0.26
C LYS A 236 -7.07 12.13 1.47
N ILE A 237 -7.44 10.87 1.27
CA ILE A 237 -7.59 9.87 2.33
C ILE A 237 -6.66 8.68 2.07
N ILE A 238 -5.81 8.35 3.04
CA ILE A 238 -5.02 7.13 3.04
C ILE A 238 -5.72 6.03 3.84
N ASN A 239 -5.95 4.91 3.17
CA ASN A 239 -6.43 3.67 3.74
C ASN A 239 -5.29 2.67 3.98
N LYS A 240 -4.74 2.67 5.19
CA LYS A 240 -3.67 1.75 5.61
C LYS A 240 -4.14 0.31 5.87
N PHE A 241 -5.34 -0.07 5.44
CA PHE A 241 -5.82 -1.44 5.60
C PHE A 241 -4.82 -2.42 5.01
N ASN A 242 -4.44 -3.42 5.80
CA ASN A 242 -3.45 -4.40 5.45
C ASN A 242 -4.19 -5.68 4.98
N PRO A 243 -4.02 -6.09 3.70
CA PRO A 243 -4.72 -7.26 3.16
C PRO A 243 -4.28 -8.58 3.82
N PHE A 244 -3.16 -8.59 4.54
CA PHE A 244 -2.61 -9.77 5.20
C PHE A 244 -3.22 -10.06 6.58
N THR A 245 -4.02 -9.15 7.16
CA THR A 245 -4.59 -9.33 8.51
C THR A 245 -5.54 -10.52 8.64
N GLY A 246 -6.01 -11.09 7.52
CA GLY A 246 -6.87 -12.27 7.47
C GLY A 246 -6.14 -13.60 7.27
N PHE A 247 -4.81 -13.62 7.11
CA PHE A 247 -4.10 -14.89 6.90
C PHE A 247 -4.01 -15.71 8.18
N GLN A 248 -4.68 -16.86 8.15
CA GLN A 248 -4.71 -17.80 9.27
C GLN A 248 -3.43 -18.65 9.38
N ASN A 249 -2.54 -18.63 8.37
CA ASN A 249 -1.39 -19.53 8.28
C ASN A 249 -0.05 -18.77 8.10
N PRO A 250 0.42 -18.02 9.11
CA PRO A 250 1.75 -17.43 9.06
C PRO A 250 2.83 -18.51 8.99
N THR A 251 3.94 -18.21 8.31
CA THR A 251 5.16 -19.02 8.45
C THR A 251 5.99 -18.46 9.60
N TYR A 252 6.29 -19.30 10.58
CA TYR A 252 7.23 -19.00 11.66
C TYR A 252 8.64 -19.38 11.20
N ILE A 253 9.58 -18.44 11.33
CA ILE A 253 10.96 -18.61 10.86
C ILE A 253 11.90 -18.29 12.02
N LEU A 254 12.74 -19.26 12.39
CA LEU A 254 13.92 -19.03 13.20
C LEU A 254 15.12 -18.96 12.28
N LYS A 255 15.93 -17.91 12.42
CA LYS A 255 17.15 -17.73 11.63
C LYS A 255 18.34 -17.61 12.55
N SER A 256 19.45 -18.27 12.23
CA SER A 256 20.69 -18.22 13.01
C SER A 256 21.92 -18.14 12.10
N THR A 257 23.00 -17.54 12.60
CA THR A 257 24.34 -17.56 11.99
C THR A 257 25.19 -18.73 12.48
N ARG A 258 24.71 -19.52 13.45
CA ARG A 258 25.42 -20.70 13.94
C ARG A 258 25.54 -21.71 12.78
N PRO A 259 26.77 -22.19 12.48
CA PRO A 259 26.93 -23.25 11.49
C PRO A 259 26.33 -24.54 12.03
N VAL A 260 25.61 -25.24 11.16
CA VAL A 260 25.07 -26.58 11.40
C VAL A 260 25.48 -27.47 10.22
N THR A 261 25.87 -28.70 10.51
CA THR A 261 26.26 -29.70 9.53
C THR A 261 25.04 -30.42 8.95
N VAL A 262 25.21 -31.02 7.77
CA VAL A 262 24.12 -31.78 7.12
C VAL A 262 23.69 -32.98 7.97
N ASP A 263 24.64 -33.64 8.65
CA ASP A 263 24.35 -34.80 9.50
C ASP A 263 23.51 -34.42 10.73
N GLU A 264 23.80 -33.27 11.36
CA GLU A 264 22.99 -32.73 12.45
C GLU A 264 21.56 -32.41 11.99
N ILE A 265 21.39 -31.85 10.79
CA ILE A 265 20.05 -31.58 10.23
C ILE A 265 19.31 -32.89 9.99
N LYS A 266 19.95 -33.86 9.33
CA LYS A 266 19.37 -35.18 9.04
C LYS A 266 18.96 -35.95 10.30
N ALA A 267 19.67 -35.74 11.41
CA ALA A 267 19.34 -36.36 12.69
C ALA A 267 18.03 -35.83 13.31
N VAL A 268 17.65 -34.59 13.00
CA VAL A 268 16.43 -33.94 13.54
C VAL A 268 15.25 -34.04 12.58
N MET A 269 15.51 -34.21 11.29
CA MET A 269 14.48 -34.41 10.25
C MET A 269 13.83 -35.80 10.33
N SER A 270 12.60 -35.92 9.83
CA SER A 270 11.94 -37.21 9.70
C SER A 270 12.66 -38.14 8.70
N LYS A 271 12.46 -39.46 8.83
CA LYS A 271 13.10 -40.46 7.94
C LYS A 271 12.69 -40.33 6.46
N GLU A 272 11.55 -39.71 6.19
CA GLU A 272 10.98 -39.51 4.84
C GLU A 272 11.20 -38.08 4.32
N HIS A 273 12.12 -37.32 4.92
CA HIS A 273 12.40 -35.95 4.48
C HIS A 273 12.90 -35.91 3.02
N THR A 274 12.58 -34.81 2.35
CA THR A 274 13.11 -34.50 1.02
C THR A 274 14.29 -33.55 1.14
N GLU A 275 15.37 -33.85 0.42
CA GLU A 275 16.59 -33.05 0.34
C GLU A 275 16.75 -32.47 -1.06
N THR A 276 16.89 -31.14 -1.18
CA THR A 276 17.06 -30.44 -2.45
C THR A 276 18.04 -29.28 -2.32
N THR A 277 18.69 -28.92 -3.41
CA THR A 277 19.47 -27.68 -3.52
C THR A 277 18.81 -26.75 -4.53
N GLU A 278 18.73 -25.47 -4.22
CA GLU A 278 18.20 -24.46 -5.14
C GLU A 278 19.07 -23.20 -5.15
N GLU A 279 19.18 -22.58 -6.31
CA GLU A 279 19.69 -21.22 -6.45
C GLU A 279 18.54 -20.27 -6.74
N THR A 280 18.50 -19.17 -5.98
CA THR A 280 17.43 -18.18 -6.06
C THR A 280 18.00 -16.79 -6.18
N TYR A 281 17.36 -15.97 -7.02
CA TYR A 281 17.66 -14.55 -7.18
C TYR A 281 16.44 -13.76 -6.74
N ASP A 282 16.53 -13.10 -5.60
CA ASP A 282 15.47 -12.25 -5.07
C ASP A 282 15.75 -10.79 -5.44
N ILE A 283 14.93 -10.24 -6.32
CA ILE A 283 14.96 -8.84 -6.73
C ILE A 283 14.01 -8.08 -5.80
N TYR A 284 14.57 -7.22 -4.93
CA TYR A 284 13.78 -6.35 -4.07
C TYR A 284 13.53 -5.03 -4.79
N LEU A 285 12.26 -4.75 -5.04
CA LEU A 285 11.77 -3.58 -5.75
C LEU A 285 11.23 -2.57 -4.74
N LEU A 286 11.81 -1.37 -4.76
CA LEU A 286 11.36 -0.23 -3.98
C LEU A 286 10.15 0.41 -4.68
N PRO A 287 9.01 0.57 -3.99
CA PRO A 287 7.86 1.28 -4.55
C PRO A 287 8.18 2.75 -4.89
N PRO A 288 7.50 3.34 -5.89
CA PRO A 288 7.71 4.73 -6.27
C PRO A 288 7.35 5.68 -5.12
N GLY A 289 8.25 6.63 -4.82
CA GLY A 289 8.05 7.64 -3.78
C GLY A 289 8.39 7.19 -2.36
N GLU A 290 8.81 5.93 -2.17
CA GLU A 290 9.35 5.44 -0.90
C GLU A 290 10.85 5.71 -0.80
N ASP A 291 11.32 5.99 0.41
CA ASP A 291 12.74 6.16 0.71
C ASP A 291 13.42 4.79 0.83
N PRO A 292 14.48 4.50 0.06
CA PRO A 292 15.22 3.25 0.16
C PRO A 292 15.69 2.89 1.57
N ASP A 293 15.98 3.88 2.43
CA ASP A 293 16.53 3.64 3.77
C ASP A 293 15.46 3.48 4.85
N ALA A 294 14.22 3.93 4.57
CA ALA A 294 13.08 3.82 5.48
C ALA A 294 12.03 2.79 5.03
N CYS A 295 12.10 2.31 3.78
CA CYS A 295 11.11 1.40 3.22
C CYS A 295 11.12 0.05 3.95
N GLN A 296 9.93 -0.36 4.39
CA GLN A 296 9.70 -1.67 5.02
C GLN A 296 8.86 -2.61 4.15
N SER A 297 8.30 -2.10 3.04
CA SER A 297 7.32 -2.80 2.21
C SER A 297 7.85 -2.99 0.78
N TYR A 298 9.01 -3.66 0.68
CA TYR A 298 9.56 -4.05 -0.62
C TYR A 298 8.65 -5.05 -1.33
N LEU A 299 8.47 -4.86 -2.63
CA LEU A 299 7.93 -5.90 -3.49
C LEU A 299 9.08 -6.84 -3.88
N ARG A 300 8.93 -8.15 -3.67
CA ARG A 300 9.98 -9.12 -3.98
C ARG A 300 9.61 -9.94 -5.19
N MET A 301 10.49 -9.97 -6.19
CA MET A 301 10.38 -10.89 -7.32
C MET A 301 11.50 -11.92 -7.24
N ARG A 302 11.16 -13.20 -7.08
CA ARG A 302 12.12 -14.30 -7.02
C ARG A 302 12.22 -14.99 -8.38
N ASN A 303 13.43 -15.13 -8.91
CA ASN A 303 13.73 -16.08 -9.97
C ASN A 303 14.28 -17.38 -9.37
N ARG A 304 13.71 -18.51 -9.79
CA ARG A 304 14.24 -19.85 -9.58
C ARG A 304 14.20 -20.60 -10.91
N ASP A 305 15.35 -21.01 -11.42
CA ASP A 305 15.49 -21.79 -12.66
C ASP A 305 14.73 -21.20 -13.88
N GLY A 306 14.72 -19.86 -13.99
CA GLY A 306 14.04 -19.15 -15.08
C GLY A 306 12.55 -18.88 -14.84
N LYS A 307 11.97 -19.43 -13.77
CA LYS A 307 10.61 -19.13 -13.33
C LYS A 307 10.61 -17.96 -12.36
N TYR A 308 9.83 -16.93 -12.69
CA TYR A 308 9.69 -15.76 -11.84
C TYR A 308 8.46 -15.90 -10.96
N ASN A 309 8.61 -15.55 -9.69
CA ASN A 309 7.55 -15.55 -8.71
C ASN A 309 7.47 -14.18 -8.05
N LEU A 310 6.30 -13.55 -8.07
CA LEU A 310 6.05 -12.32 -7.35
C LEU A 310 5.59 -12.65 -5.93
N MET A 311 6.28 -12.10 -4.94
CA MET A 311 6.02 -12.31 -3.53
C MET A 311 5.53 -11.03 -2.88
N PHE A 312 4.37 -11.13 -2.24
CA PHE A 312 3.87 -10.11 -1.34
C PHE A 312 3.97 -10.66 0.08
N GLU A 313 4.83 -10.05 0.89
CA GLU A 313 5.15 -10.52 2.22
C GLU A 313 5.21 -9.35 3.18
N GLU A 314 4.60 -9.54 4.34
CA GLU A 314 4.83 -8.69 5.50
C GLU A 314 5.59 -9.47 6.55
N TRP A 315 6.25 -8.74 7.44
CA TRP A 315 7.06 -9.32 8.48
C TRP A 315 6.68 -8.72 9.81
N VAL A 316 6.38 -9.60 10.75
CA VAL A 316 6.26 -9.24 12.16
C VAL A 316 7.35 -9.98 12.90
N THR A 317 8.07 -9.29 13.76
CA THR A 317 9.10 -9.91 14.61
C THR A 317 8.51 -10.13 16.00
N ASP A 318 8.55 -11.38 16.44
CA ASP A 318 8.22 -11.79 17.82
C ASP A 318 9.40 -12.61 18.32
N SER A 319 10.44 -11.91 18.78
CA SER A 319 11.76 -12.46 19.04
C SER A 319 11.69 -13.75 19.87
N PRO A 320 12.31 -14.86 19.41
CA PRO A 320 13.29 -14.96 18.33
C PRO A 320 12.70 -15.18 16.91
N PHE A 321 11.39 -15.20 16.75
CA PHE A 321 10.72 -15.53 15.50
C PHE A 321 10.60 -14.34 14.55
N ILE A 322 10.76 -14.64 13.27
CA ILE A 322 10.23 -13.84 12.18
C ILE A 322 8.93 -14.51 11.73
N ILE A 323 7.83 -13.77 11.77
CA ILE A 323 6.50 -14.22 11.35
C ILE A 323 6.22 -13.62 9.98
N SER A 324 5.99 -14.48 8.99
CA SER A 324 5.81 -14.09 7.59
C SER A 324 4.49 -14.61 7.04
N PRO A 325 3.41 -13.81 7.08
CA PRO A 325 2.30 -13.98 6.16
C PRO A 325 2.76 -13.58 4.75
N ARG A 326 2.63 -14.50 3.80
CA ARG A 326 3.08 -14.28 2.43
C ARG A 326 2.16 -14.90 1.41
N ILE A 327 2.17 -14.32 0.22
CA ILE A 327 1.54 -14.85 -0.97
C ILE A 327 2.58 -14.85 -2.07
N THR A 328 2.52 -15.87 -2.93
CA THR A 328 3.47 -16.03 -4.02
C THR A 328 2.70 -16.46 -5.26
N PHE A 329 3.06 -15.91 -6.40
CA PHE A 329 2.43 -16.19 -7.69
C PHE A 329 3.48 -16.30 -8.79
N GLU A 330 3.32 -17.23 -9.71
CA GLU A 330 4.18 -17.33 -10.89
C GLU A 330 3.86 -16.18 -11.86
N VAL A 331 4.89 -15.55 -12.43
CA VAL A 331 4.77 -14.36 -13.27
C VAL A 331 5.71 -14.40 -14.46
N SER A 332 5.35 -13.69 -15.53
CA SER A 332 6.22 -13.50 -16.70
C SER A 332 7.38 -12.54 -16.38
N VAL A 333 8.54 -12.74 -17.01
CA VAL A 333 9.69 -11.81 -16.91
C VAL A 333 9.35 -10.38 -17.36
N ARG A 334 8.36 -10.23 -18.25
CA ARG A 334 7.88 -8.93 -18.74
C ARG A 334 7.31 -8.05 -17.62
N LEU A 335 6.80 -8.66 -16.55
CA LEU A 335 6.30 -7.97 -15.37
C LEU A 335 7.35 -7.04 -14.78
N LEU A 336 8.62 -7.45 -14.73
CA LEU A 336 9.69 -6.61 -14.19
C LEU A 336 9.82 -5.30 -14.98
N GLY A 337 9.78 -5.38 -16.31
CA GLY A 337 9.80 -4.20 -17.18
C GLY A 337 8.59 -3.30 -16.93
N GLY A 338 7.40 -3.90 -16.73
CA GLY A 338 6.21 -3.20 -16.25
C GLY A 338 6.49 -2.47 -14.93
N LEU A 339 6.89 -3.19 -13.88
CA LEU A 339 7.20 -2.63 -12.56
C LEU A 339 8.25 -1.50 -12.62
N MET A 340 9.23 -1.57 -13.52
CA MET A 340 10.19 -0.48 -13.71
C MET A 340 9.57 0.75 -14.39
N ALA A 341 8.73 0.55 -15.40
CA ALA A 341 7.92 1.64 -15.97
C ALA A 341 6.92 2.21 -14.94
N LEU A 342 6.55 1.41 -13.94
CA LEU A 342 5.80 1.81 -12.76
C LEU A 342 6.63 2.69 -11.78
N GLY A 343 7.88 3.00 -12.10
CA GLY A 343 8.74 3.77 -11.20
C GLY A 343 9.21 2.97 -9.98
N TYR A 344 8.99 1.65 -9.96
CA TYR A 344 9.73 0.82 -9.02
C TYR A 344 11.19 0.83 -9.41
N THR A 345 12.05 0.93 -8.41
CA THR A 345 13.49 0.84 -8.62
C THR A 345 14.00 -0.42 -7.97
N ILE A 346 15.03 -1.03 -8.57
CA ILE A 346 15.68 -2.19 -7.95
C ILE A 346 16.52 -1.67 -6.79
N ALA A 347 16.10 -1.97 -5.57
CA ALA A 347 16.84 -1.59 -4.36
C ALA A 347 18.06 -2.49 -4.17
N THR A 348 17.86 -3.79 -4.31
CA THR A 348 18.95 -4.77 -4.26
C THR A 348 18.52 -6.08 -4.91
N ILE A 349 19.51 -6.84 -5.38
CA ILE A 349 19.32 -8.21 -5.85
C ILE A 349 20.11 -9.08 -4.89
N LEU A 350 19.42 -10.04 -4.26
CA LEU A 350 20.00 -11.02 -3.36
C LEU A 350 20.13 -12.35 -4.09
N LYS A 351 21.35 -12.85 -4.19
CA LYS A 351 21.62 -14.19 -4.72
C LYS A 351 21.84 -15.14 -3.55
N ARG A 352 21.09 -16.22 -3.57
CA ARG A 352 21.08 -17.21 -2.49
C ARG A 352 21.15 -18.62 -3.04
N SER A 353 22.14 -19.37 -2.56
CA SER A 353 22.23 -20.81 -2.77
C SER A 353 21.78 -21.49 -1.49
N SER A 354 20.74 -22.33 -1.58
CA SER A 354 20.08 -22.93 -0.43
C SER A 354 20.18 -24.45 -0.50
N HIS A 355 20.53 -25.08 0.61
CA HIS A 355 20.41 -26.53 0.81
C HIS A 355 19.25 -26.78 1.76
N ILE A 356 18.23 -27.49 1.28
CA ILE A 356 16.90 -27.54 1.86
C ILE A 356 16.55 -28.97 2.24
N PHE A 357 16.12 -29.12 3.48
CA PHE A 357 15.55 -30.34 4.03
C PHE A 357 14.13 -30.03 4.45
N TYR A 358 13.14 -30.75 3.95
CA TYR A 358 11.76 -30.50 4.33
C TYR A 358 10.94 -31.78 4.47
N ASP A 359 9.97 -31.72 5.37
CA ASP A 359 8.88 -32.68 5.52
C ASP A 359 7.55 -31.94 5.67
N ASP A 360 6.48 -32.66 6.01
CA ASP A 360 5.13 -32.08 6.14
C ASP A 360 5.01 -31.01 7.24
N ARG A 361 5.93 -30.99 8.22
CA ARG A 361 5.83 -30.12 9.41
C ARG A 361 6.84 -28.99 9.40
N VAL A 362 8.07 -29.24 8.95
CA VAL A 362 9.18 -28.29 9.05
C VAL A 362 10.06 -28.29 7.81
N CYS A 363 10.63 -27.13 7.52
CA CYS A 363 11.64 -26.93 6.49
C CYS A 363 12.88 -26.31 7.13
N VAL A 364 14.00 -27.04 7.10
CA VAL A 364 15.32 -26.54 7.50
C VAL A 364 16.10 -26.16 6.25
N LYS A 365 16.55 -24.91 6.20
CA LYS A 365 17.35 -24.38 5.08
C LYS A 365 18.70 -23.93 5.57
N THR A 366 19.71 -24.26 4.78
CA THR A 366 21.05 -23.74 4.93
C THR A 366 21.32 -22.81 3.76
N ASP A 367 21.28 -21.51 4.02
CA ASP A 367 21.32 -20.45 3.02
C ASP A 367 22.69 -19.79 3.00
N TRP A 368 23.34 -19.78 1.83
CA TRP A 368 24.51 -18.95 1.56
C TRP A 368 24.08 -17.69 0.81
N LEU A 369 24.44 -16.52 1.33
CA LEU A 369 24.13 -15.23 0.71
C LEU A 369 25.39 -14.58 0.16
N GLU A 370 25.41 -14.34 -1.16
CA GLU A 370 26.58 -13.80 -1.84
C GLU A 370 26.88 -12.36 -1.39
N GLN A 371 25.85 -11.53 -1.25
CA GLN A 371 25.95 -10.09 -0.92
C GLN A 371 26.50 -9.85 0.49
N LEU A 372 26.29 -10.80 1.42
CA LEU A 372 26.79 -10.70 2.78
C LEU A 372 28.03 -11.56 3.02
N ASN A 373 28.39 -12.44 2.07
CA ASN A 373 29.40 -13.47 2.23
C ASN A 373 29.22 -14.27 3.53
N ARG A 374 27.96 -14.65 3.84
CA ARG A 374 27.56 -15.26 5.12
C ARG A 374 26.60 -16.41 4.91
N LYS A 375 26.72 -17.41 5.79
CA LYS A 375 25.85 -18.58 5.88
C LYS A 375 24.83 -18.38 7.00
N TYR A 376 23.59 -18.75 6.72
CA TYR A 376 22.50 -18.75 7.70
C TYR A 376 21.81 -20.11 7.71
N VAL A 377 21.34 -20.51 8.89
CA VAL A 377 20.43 -21.64 9.04
C VAL A 377 19.05 -21.09 9.35
N GLN A 378 18.03 -21.56 8.64
CA GLN A 378 16.64 -21.23 8.88
C GLN A 378 15.82 -22.47 9.20
N VAL A 379 14.98 -22.39 10.23
CA VAL A 379 13.94 -23.38 10.53
C VAL A 379 12.61 -22.71 10.29
N GLN A 380 11.81 -23.24 9.36
CA GLN A 380 10.53 -22.68 8.92
C GLN A 380 9.40 -23.68 9.12
N GLY A 381 8.22 -23.22 9.53
CA GLY A 381 7.04 -24.07 9.66
C GLY A 381 5.77 -23.31 9.99
N ARG A 382 4.64 -24.01 10.02
CA ARG A 382 3.33 -23.44 10.38
C ARG A 382 3.01 -23.58 11.87
N ASP A 383 3.66 -24.51 12.56
CA ASP A 383 3.53 -24.69 14.01
C ASP A 383 4.73 -24.03 14.71
N ARG A 384 4.45 -22.95 15.44
CA ARG A 384 5.46 -22.18 16.17
C ARG A 384 6.22 -23.03 17.20
N LEU A 385 5.52 -23.91 17.92
CA LEU A 385 6.12 -24.73 18.98
C LEU A 385 7.03 -25.79 18.37
N TYR A 386 6.61 -26.40 17.26
CA TYR A 386 7.42 -27.38 16.56
C TYR A 386 8.67 -26.76 15.92
N VAL A 387 8.54 -25.58 15.30
CA VAL A 387 9.70 -24.83 14.78
C VAL A 387 10.68 -24.50 15.91
N LYS A 388 10.18 -24.11 17.08
CA LYS A 388 11.02 -23.90 18.27
C LYS A 388 11.77 -25.16 18.66
N TYR A 389 11.06 -26.26 18.81
CA TYR A 389 11.62 -27.56 19.20
C TYR A 389 12.76 -27.97 18.26
N VAL A 390 12.56 -27.89 16.94
CA VAL A 390 13.61 -28.21 15.94
C VAL A 390 14.80 -27.24 16.07
N GLY A 391 14.54 -25.96 16.30
CA GLY A 391 15.60 -24.98 16.55
C GLY A 391 16.43 -25.28 17.80
N GLU A 392 15.80 -25.72 18.89
CA GLU A 392 16.45 -26.15 20.14
C GLU A 392 17.28 -27.43 19.90
N GLN A 393 16.76 -28.41 19.16
CA GLN A 393 17.49 -29.65 18.82
C GLN A 393 18.73 -29.39 17.96
N LEU A 394 18.68 -28.40 17.07
CA LEU A 394 19.82 -27.95 16.27
C LEU A 394 20.78 -27.02 17.06
N GLY A 395 20.50 -26.76 18.34
CA GLY A 395 21.34 -25.94 19.21
C GLY A 395 21.40 -24.46 18.79
N LEU A 396 20.34 -23.95 18.16
CA LEU A 396 20.32 -22.58 17.63
C LEU A 396 20.04 -21.52 18.72
N ASP A 397 19.68 -21.93 19.94
CA ASP A 397 19.35 -21.03 21.04
C ASP A 397 20.47 -20.02 21.33
N GLY A 398 20.07 -18.78 21.61
CA GLY A 398 20.99 -17.66 21.88
C GLY A 398 21.71 -17.10 20.64
N SER A 399 21.58 -17.74 19.47
CA SER A 399 22.21 -17.31 18.21
C SER A 399 21.22 -16.80 17.16
N TYR A 400 19.97 -16.59 17.56
CA TYR A 400 18.91 -16.17 16.64
C TYR A 400 19.09 -14.72 16.15
N VAL A 401 18.76 -14.53 14.87
CA VAL A 401 18.81 -13.26 14.16
C VAL A 401 17.39 -12.93 13.67
N PRO A 402 16.58 -12.21 14.48
CA PRO A 402 15.18 -11.90 14.17
C PRO A 402 15.08 -10.71 13.21
N ARG A 403 15.77 -10.81 12.07
CA ARG A 403 15.74 -9.83 10.97
C ARG A 403 15.62 -10.57 9.66
N THR A 404 14.97 -9.99 8.68
CA THR A 404 14.93 -10.48 7.30
C THR A 404 16.33 -10.38 6.65
N TYR A 405 16.49 -10.93 5.44
CA TYR A 405 17.75 -10.78 4.71
C TYR A 405 17.96 -9.38 4.15
N ILE A 406 16.88 -8.72 3.70
CA ILE A 406 16.97 -7.34 3.22
C ILE A 406 17.43 -6.38 4.33
N GLU A 407 16.91 -6.53 5.55
CA GLU A 407 17.35 -5.73 6.69
C GLU A 407 18.83 -5.96 7.06
N GLN A 408 19.35 -7.17 6.83
CA GLN A 408 20.76 -7.49 7.07
C GLN A 408 21.66 -6.82 6.02
N ILE A 409 21.23 -6.81 4.75
CA ILE A 409 21.95 -6.13 3.66
C ILE A 409 21.96 -4.62 3.90
N GLN A 410 20.81 -4.02 4.23
CA GLN A 410 20.71 -2.61 4.57
C GLN A 410 21.60 -2.25 5.77
N LEU A 411 21.60 -3.09 6.80
CA LEU A 411 22.45 -2.87 7.98
C LEU A 411 23.94 -2.93 7.64
N GLU A 412 24.36 -3.91 6.84
CA GLU A 412 25.77 -4.02 6.43
C GLU A 412 26.20 -2.82 5.59
N LYS A 413 25.32 -2.32 4.70
CA LYS A 413 25.55 -1.10 3.93
C LYS A 413 25.72 0.11 4.84
N LEU A 414 24.77 0.35 5.75
CA LEU A 414 24.85 1.43 6.75
C LEU A 414 26.12 1.37 7.59
N VAL A 415 26.51 0.16 8.03
CA VAL A 415 27.74 -0.04 8.78
C VAL A 415 28.97 0.34 7.96
N ASN A 416 29.03 -0.07 6.70
CA ASN A 416 30.16 0.26 5.82
C ASN A 416 30.23 1.76 5.56
N ASP A 417 29.08 2.42 5.35
CA ASP A 417 29.01 3.88 5.16
C ASP A 417 29.52 4.62 6.40
N VAL A 418 29.14 4.19 7.60
CA VAL A 418 29.66 4.75 8.86
C VAL A 418 31.16 4.50 9.04
N MET A 419 31.66 3.33 8.63
CA MET A 419 33.09 3.02 8.71
C MET A 419 33.94 3.82 7.72
N ALA A 420 33.35 4.23 6.59
CA ALA A 420 33.96 5.08 5.59
C ALA A 420 34.04 6.57 5.98
N LEU A 421 33.38 6.98 7.09
CA LEU A 421 33.47 8.35 7.59
C LEU A 421 34.89 8.70 8.08
N PRO A 422 35.34 9.95 7.90
CA PRO A 422 36.52 10.50 8.57
C PRO A 422 36.44 10.36 10.11
N ASP A 423 37.57 10.12 10.76
CA ASP A 423 37.62 9.75 12.18
C ASP A 423 37.14 10.86 13.14
N ASP A 424 37.26 12.12 12.72
CA ASP A 424 36.74 13.31 13.42
C ASP A 424 35.20 13.35 13.48
N LEU A 425 34.52 12.81 12.45
CA LEU A 425 33.07 12.66 12.42
C LEU A 425 32.59 11.44 13.21
N LYS A 426 33.38 10.36 13.25
CA LYS A 426 33.09 9.18 14.07
C LYS A 426 33.06 9.51 15.57
N THR A 427 33.98 10.38 16.03
CA THR A 427 34.01 10.84 17.43
C THR A 427 32.83 11.73 17.81
N LYS A 428 32.27 12.52 16.89
CA LYS A 428 31.07 13.35 17.16
C LYS A 428 29.76 12.56 17.19
N LEU A 429 29.77 11.36 16.60
CA LEU A 429 28.67 10.40 16.64
C LEU A 429 28.77 9.44 17.84
N SER A 430 29.66 9.70 18.82
CA SER A 430 29.89 8.83 19.97
C SER A 430 28.57 8.43 20.63
N ILE A 431 28.27 7.15 20.47
CA ILE A 431 27.24 6.39 21.17
C ILE A 431 27.52 6.58 22.66
N ASP A 432 26.55 7.08 23.42
CA ASP A 432 26.64 7.16 24.88
C ASP A 432 27.11 5.81 25.42
N ASP A 433 28.13 5.86 26.27
CA ASP A 433 28.78 4.74 26.96
C ASP A 433 27.74 3.88 27.69
N ASP A 434 27.22 2.87 27.00
CA ASP A 434 26.58 1.71 27.62
C ASP A 434 26.90 0.45 26.80
N LEU A 435 27.99 -0.22 27.19
CA LEU A 435 28.24 -1.66 27.02
C LEU A 435 28.20 -2.23 25.59
N VAL A 436 28.76 -1.52 24.61
CA VAL A 436 28.91 -2.08 23.26
C VAL A 436 30.31 -1.86 22.69
N SER A 437 31.01 -2.95 22.40
CA SER A 437 32.43 -2.98 22.05
C SER A 437 32.75 -2.52 20.62
N SER A 438 31.73 -2.30 19.78
CA SER A 438 31.90 -1.74 18.44
C SER A 438 30.66 -1.03 17.88
N PRO A 439 30.82 -0.06 16.96
CA PRO A 439 29.70 0.56 16.24
C PRO A 439 28.83 -0.47 15.49
N LYS A 440 29.43 -1.59 15.04
CA LYS A 440 28.73 -2.72 14.42
C LYS A 440 27.73 -3.39 15.37
N GLU A 441 28.12 -3.57 16.63
CA GLU A 441 27.24 -4.14 17.65
C GLU A 441 26.15 -3.15 18.10
N ALA A 442 26.43 -1.84 18.10
CA ALA A 442 25.47 -0.83 18.53
C ALA A 442 24.33 -0.65 17.49
N LEU A 443 24.70 -0.57 16.21
CA LEU A 443 23.74 -0.50 15.10
C LEU A 443 22.98 -1.82 14.89
N SER A 444 23.63 -2.95 15.18
CA SER A 444 22.98 -4.26 15.16
C SER A 444 22.05 -4.52 16.35
N ARG A 445 22.00 -3.65 17.37
CA ARG A 445 21.02 -3.72 18.47
C ARG A 445 19.93 -2.65 18.40
N ALA A 446 20.10 -1.60 17.59
CA ALA A 446 19.11 -0.52 17.45
C ALA A 446 17.84 -0.97 16.71
N SER A 447 16.66 -0.57 17.23
CA SER A 447 15.35 -0.71 16.57
C SER A 447 15.21 0.25 15.37
N ALA A 448 14.29 -0.03 14.45
CA ALA A 448 14.01 0.83 13.29
C ALA A 448 13.74 2.29 13.68
N ASP A 449 12.92 2.53 14.72
CA ASP A 449 12.62 3.87 15.26
C ASP A 449 13.86 4.60 15.83
N ARG A 450 14.80 3.87 16.45
CA ARG A 450 16.05 4.48 16.91
C ARG A 450 16.93 4.86 15.72
N ARG A 451 16.96 4.07 14.63
CA ARG A 451 17.71 4.39 13.41
C ARG A 451 17.18 5.65 12.73
N THR A 452 15.87 5.86 12.66
CA THR A 452 15.28 7.10 12.12
C THR A 452 15.66 8.32 12.96
N LYS A 453 15.76 8.18 14.30
CA LYS A 453 16.29 9.26 15.17
C LYS A 453 17.79 9.51 14.99
N TYR A 454 18.58 8.46 14.77
CA TYR A 454 20.01 8.60 14.43
C TYR A 454 20.21 9.29 13.07
N LEU A 455 19.40 8.96 12.06
CA LEU A 455 19.37 9.61 10.74
C LEU A 455 18.83 11.05 10.80
N SER A 456 17.84 11.33 11.65
CA SER A 456 17.34 12.71 11.85
C SER A 456 18.40 13.62 12.49
N ARG A 457 19.20 13.09 13.44
CA ARG A 457 20.40 13.78 13.95
C ARG A 457 21.46 13.96 12.86
N TYR A 458 21.62 12.99 11.96
CA TYR A 458 22.54 13.03 10.82
C TYR A 458 22.20 14.15 9.82
N CYS A 459 20.92 14.30 9.44
CA CYS A 459 20.46 15.40 8.59
C CYS A 459 20.60 16.78 9.25
N LEU A 460 20.35 16.91 10.56
CA LEU A 460 20.54 18.19 11.25
C LEU A 460 22.01 18.63 11.31
N PHE A 461 22.97 17.68 11.33
CA PHE A 461 24.39 17.99 11.41
C PHE A 461 24.99 18.41 10.06
N LEU A 462 24.51 17.84 8.95
CA LEU A 462 24.93 18.19 7.58
C LEU A 462 24.37 19.54 7.07
N VAL A 463 23.33 20.07 7.71
CA VAL A 463 22.80 21.42 7.42
C VAL A 463 23.47 22.50 8.28
N ALA A 464 24.23 22.10 9.31
CA ALA A 464 24.89 23.00 10.27
C ALA A 464 26.40 23.17 10.06
N VAL A 465 26.99 22.47 9.06
CA VAL A 465 28.36 22.65 8.56
C VAL A 465 28.27 23.15 7.14
#